data_AF-A0A3A8Q7T3-F1
#
_entry.id   AF-A0A3A8Q7T3-F1
#
_cell.length_a   1.000
_cell.length_b   1.000
_cell.length_c   1.000
_cell.angle_alpha   90.00
_cell.angle_beta   90.00
_cell.angle_gamma   90.00
#
_symmetry.space_group_name_H-M   'P 1'
#
loop_
_entity.id
_entity.type
_entity.pdbx_description
1 polymer ?
#
loop_
_entity_poly.entity_id
_entity_poly.type
_entity_poly.pdbx_seq_one_letter_code
_entity_poly.pdbx_strand_id
1 'polypeptide(L)'
;MSRGLRTAAVSLGLFLALSAPLARADGLSVIPYGDNCWGTGTDADRDGLNDDCEFQVAKWFMPLFWFDSGESGMARRPYYAVKSEAFATRTLRIFYLDTFFEDTGVTTGHDGDPEFQILEVHYSGGRWYLDQAYLSAHRKSACDSSAWYAFDQLEYDLSDARNGYRGWPVVYMAEDKHGAYNSLATCDKGCFLQDYCSRTTAQYLDPTANKLASRNVGSTTVQLINSVILDGKTERLLDDVDFTGWDDQWYRPNSQGYRRHLNDFGF
;
A
#
# COMPACT_ATOMS: atom_id res chain seq x y z
N MET A 1 -31.68 54.10 -46.54
CA MET A 1 -32.01 52.68 -46.81
C MET A 1 -31.86 51.91 -45.51
N SER A 2 -32.88 51.11 -45.20
CA SER A 2 -33.18 50.45 -43.94
C SER A 2 -32.26 49.25 -43.61
N ARG A 3 -32.15 48.94 -42.30
CA ARG A 3 -31.86 47.65 -41.62
C ARG A 3 -30.99 47.93 -40.38
N GLY A 4 -31.28 47.48 -39.17
CA GLY A 4 -32.35 46.65 -38.68
C GLY A 4 -32.26 46.53 -37.15
N LEU A 5 -33.42 46.44 -36.50
CA LEU A 5 -33.55 45.95 -35.14
C LEU A 5 -33.07 44.49 -35.08
N ARG A 6 -32.15 44.18 -34.16
CA ARG A 6 -32.03 42.84 -33.58
C ARG A 6 -31.76 42.92 -32.07
N THR A 7 -32.77 42.48 -31.37
CA THR A 7 -32.86 42.02 -29.99
C THR A 7 -31.68 41.14 -29.58
N ALA A 8 -31.15 41.35 -28.37
CA ALA A 8 -30.50 40.29 -27.59
C ALA A 8 -30.79 40.56 -26.10
N ALA A 9 -31.82 39.89 -25.60
CA ALA A 9 -32.07 39.72 -24.18
C ALA A 9 -31.53 38.35 -23.75
N VAL A 10 -31.19 38.23 -22.46
CA VAL A 10 -30.91 36.98 -21.71
C VAL A 10 -29.53 36.38 -22.07
N SER A 11 -28.58 36.19 -21.15
CA SER A 11 -28.69 35.35 -19.95
C SER A 11 -27.70 35.78 -18.86
N LEU A 12 -28.23 36.18 -17.71
CA LEU A 12 -27.50 36.13 -16.44
C LEU A 12 -27.44 34.64 -16.06
N GLY A 13 -26.48 33.93 -16.65
CA GLY A 13 -26.20 32.53 -16.36
C GLY A 13 -25.68 32.42 -14.93
N LEU A 14 -26.59 32.04 -14.04
CA LEU A 14 -26.36 31.61 -12.68
C LEU A 14 -25.22 30.57 -12.68
N PHE A 15 -24.00 31.00 -12.33
CA PHE A 15 -22.92 30.10 -11.92
C PHE A 15 -23.29 29.53 -10.54
N LEU A 16 -24.31 28.66 -10.52
CA LEU A 16 -24.32 27.56 -9.58
C LEU A 16 -23.24 26.60 -10.07
N ALA A 17 -21.99 26.96 -9.79
CA ALA A 17 -20.97 25.94 -9.62
C ALA A 17 -21.54 25.02 -8.55
N LEU A 18 -22.05 23.87 -8.99
CA LEU A 18 -22.20 22.69 -8.17
C LEU A 18 -20.85 22.53 -7.49
N SER A 19 -20.74 23.03 -6.26
CA SER A 19 -19.71 22.62 -5.33
C SER A 19 -19.92 21.12 -5.19
N ALA A 20 -19.26 20.35 -6.06
CA ALA A 20 -19.00 18.96 -5.80
C ALA A 20 -18.53 18.93 -4.34
N PRO A 21 -19.11 18.08 -3.48
CA PRO A 21 -18.66 18.00 -2.10
C PRO A 21 -17.15 17.82 -2.18
N LEU A 22 -16.41 18.82 -1.68
CA LEU A 22 -14.98 18.69 -1.47
C LEU A 22 -14.81 17.37 -0.74
N ALA A 23 -14.12 16.41 -1.37
CA ALA A 23 -13.87 15.11 -0.79
C ALA A 23 -13.38 15.36 0.64
N ARG A 24 -14.23 15.03 1.61
CA ARG A 24 -14.01 15.45 2.99
C ARG A 24 -12.91 14.58 3.53
N ALA A 25 -11.69 15.13 3.57
CA ALA A 25 -10.53 14.51 4.19
C ALA A 25 -10.81 14.30 5.67
N ASP A 26 -11.13 13.06 6.02
CA ASP A 26 -11.47 12.71 7.38
C ASP A 26 -10.29 12.03 8.06
N GLY A 27 -9.54 11.15 7.41
CA GLY A 27 -8.47 10.44 8.10
C GLY A 27 -8.96 9.66 9.32
N LEU A 28 -8.02 9.04 10.03
CA LEU A 28 -8.30 8.06 11.08
C LEU A 28 -8.14 8.70 12.47
N SER A 29 -9.24 8.77 13.23
CA SER A 29 -9.25 9.25 14.63
C SER A 29 -9.21 8.12 15.67
N VAL A 30 -9.16 6.87 15.20
CA VAL A 30 -9.28 5.67 16.04
C VAL A 30 -7.95 5.13 16.54
N ILE A 31 -6.84 5.61 15.98
CA ILE A 31 -5.48 5.24 16.39
C ILE A 31 -5.20 5.96 17.72
N PRO A 32 -4.95 5.26 18.84
CA PRO A 32 -4.78 5.86 20.17
C PRO A 32 -3.36 6.45 20.37
N TYR A 33 -2.71 6.84 19.29
CA TYR A 33 -1.38 7.41 19.26
C TYR A 33 -1.38 8.68 18.42
N GLY A 34 -0.57 9.64 18.81
CA GLY A 34 -0.33 10.90 18.11
C GLY A 34 1.10 11.32 18.38
N ASP A 35 1.29 12.39 19.13
CA ASP A 35 2.63 12.85 19.53
C ASP A 35 3.42 11.83 20.36
N ASN A 36 2.74 10.96 21.09
CA ASN A 36 3.37 9.89 21.88
C ASN A 36 3.92 8.73 21.04
N CYS A 37 3.74 8.75 19.71
CA CYS A 37 4.34 7.76 18.83
C CYS A 37 5.88 7.82 18.85
N TRP A 38 6.45 9.01 19.09
CA TRP A 38 7.89 9.22 19.14
C TRP A 38 8.38 9.22 20.59
N GLY A 39 9.35 8.35 20.90
CA GLY A 39 10.14 8.41 22.14
C GLY A 39 9.43 8.06 23.45
N THR A 40 8.24 7.45 23.42
CA THR A 40 7.59 6.92 24.64
C THR A 40 7.30 5.43 24.51
N GLY A 41 7.48 4.65 25.58
CA GLY A 41 7.19 3.20 25.61
C GLY A 41 8.31 2.31 25.03
N THR A 42 7.95 1.07 24.64
CA THR A 42 8.90 0.09 24.08
C THR A 42 9.25 0.47 22.64
N ASP A 43 10.53 0.38 22.31
CA ASP A 43 11.14 0.64 21.00
C ASP A 43 12.20 -0.46 20.79
N ALA A 44 11.77 -1.60 20.25
CA ALA A 44 12.56 -2.82 20.23
C ALA A 44 13.67 -2.77 19.16
N ASP A 45 13.41 -2.13 18.03
CA ASP A 45 14.35 -1.95 16.92
C ASP A 45 15.11 -0.61 16.98
N ARG A 46 14.86 0.21 18.00
CA ARG A 46 15.63 1.42 18.36
C ARG A 46 15.60 2.47 17.25
N ASP A 47 14.50 2.54 16.53
CA ASP A 47 14.30 3.51 15.45
C ASP A 47 13.71 4.85 15.96
N GLY A 48 13.35 4.90 17.24
CA GLY A 48 12.78 6.06 17.94
C GLY A 48 11.25 6.08 17.96
N LEU A 49 10.57 5.06 17.44
CA LEU A 49 9.13 4.89 17.49
C LEU A 49 8.72 3.89 18.58
N ASN A 50 7.49 4.08 19.05
CA ASN A 50 6.85 3.16 19.96
C ASN A 50 6.30 1.93 19.21
N ASP A 51 6.69 0.71 19.60
CA ASP A 51 6.26 -0.55 18.98
C ASP A 51 4.72 -0.66 18.87
N ASP A 52 3.99 -0.26 19.92
CA ASP A 52 2.53 -0.30 19.90
C ASP A 52 1.95 0.75 18.94
N CYS A 53 2.56 1.92 18.82
CA CYS A 53 2.19 2.93 17.83
C CYS A 53 2.40 2.40 16.41
N GLU A 54 3.59 1.86 16.12
CA GLU A 54 3.92 1.26 14.83
C GLU A 54 2.88 0.23 14.42
N PHE A 55 2.55 -0.69 15.34
CA PHE A 55 1.51 -1.67 15.12
C PHE A 55 0.14 -1.05 14.85
N GLN A 56 -0.28 -0.04 15.63
CA GLN A 56 -1.58 0.60 15.42
C GLN A 56 -1.66 1.33 14.08
N VAL A 57 -0.62 2.08 13.69
CA VAL A 57 -0.64 2.77 12.38
C VAL A 57 -0.63 1.76 11.24
N ALA A 58 0.21 0.72 11.32
CA ALA A 58 0.26 -0.33 10.31
C ALA A 58 -1.07 -1.08 10.19
N LYS A 59 -1.72 -1.40 11.31
CA LYS A 59 -3.01 -2.09 11.32
C LYS A 59 -4.14 -1.26 10.73
N TRP A 60 -4.19 0.03 11.04
CA TRP A 60 -5.32 0.89 10.67
C TRP A 60 -5.20 1.48 9.26
N PHE A 61 -3.99 1.68 8.75
CA PHE A 61 -3.75 2.09 7.36
C PHE A 61 -3.62 0.91 6.39
N MET A 62 -3.73 -0.33 6.88
CA MET A 62 -3.57 -1.53 6.07
C MET A 62 -4.50 -1.50 4.84
N PRO A 63 -3.95 -1.63 3.61
CA PRO A 63 -4.74 -1.49 2.40
C PRO A 63 -5.78 -2.60 2.23
N LEU A 64 -6.84 -2.27 1.49
CA LEU A 64 -7.80 -3.23 0.98
C LEU A 64 -7.40 -3.63 -0.45
N PHE A 65 -7.22 -4.91 -0.69
CA PHE A 65 -6.89 -5.46 -2.00
C PHE A 65 -8.15 -5.86 -2.75
N TRP A 66 -8.22 -5.49 -4.03
CA TRP A 66 -9.10 -6.11 -5.01
C TRP A 66 -8.29 -7.08 -5.86
N PHE A 67 -8.78 -8.31 -5.93
CA PHE A 67 -8.25 -9.37 -6.79
C PHE A 67 -9.20 -9.62 -7.97
N ASP A 68 -8.59 -10.04 -9.08
CA ASP A 68 -9.33 -10.48 -10.25
C ASP A 68 -10.18 -11.73 -9.98
N SER A 69 -11.16 -11.99 -10.85
CA SER A 69 -11.93 -13.22 -10.90
C SER A 69 -11.12 -14.48 -11.25
N GLY A 70 -10.01 -14.33 -11.98
CA GLY A 70 -9.11 -15.41 -12.35
C GLY A 70 -8.01 -15.70 -11.32
N GLU A 71 -7.88 -14.87 -10.29
CA GLU A 71 -6.82 -14.98 -9.28
C GLU A 71 -6.81 -16.36 -8.60
N SER A 72 -5.68 -17.04 -8.71
CA SER A 72 -5.47 -18.38 -8.17
C SER A 72 -4.62 -18.41 -6.88
N GLY A 73 -3.85 -17.35 -6.60
CA GLY A 73 -2.80 -17.31 -5.59
C GLY A 73 -2.96 -16.21 -4.51
N MET A 74 -4.17 -15.98 -3.98
CA MET A 74 -4.37 -14.91 -2.96
C MET A 74 -3.68 -15.16 -1.60
N ALA A 75 -3.23 -16.37 -1.30
CA ALA A 75 -2.74 -16.72 0.02
C ALA A 75 -1.39 -16.05 0.32
N ARG A 76 -1.26 -15.46 1.52
CA ARG A 76 -0.12 -14.62 1.90
C ARG A 76 0.03 -14.50 3.41
N ARG A 77 1.18 -14.02 3.88
CA ARG A 77 1.45 -13.81 5.33
C ARG A 77 2.23 -12.51 5.57
N PRO A 78 1.58 -11.35 5.44
CA PRO A 78 2.27 -10.07 5.32
C PRO A 78 3.06 -9.68 6.56
N TYR A 79 4.08 -8.86 6.33
CA TYR A 79 4.90 -8.22 7.35
C TYR A 79 4.93 -6.71 7.16
N TYR A 80 5.46 -5.99 8.14
CA TYR A 80 5.61 -4.55 8.02
C TYR A 80 6.84 -4.03 8.74
N ALA A 81 7.28 -2.84 8.34
CA ALA A 81 8.18 -1.98 9.10
C ALA A 81 7.57 -0.58 9.16
N VAL A 82 7.77 0.16 10.24
CA VAL A 82 7.44 1.59 10.30
C VAL A 82 8.73 2.35 10.54
N LYS A 83 8.79 3.58 10.04
CA LYS A 83 9.87 4.50 10.40
C LYS A 83 9.35 5.92 10.53
N SER A 84 10.07 6.71 11.30
CA SER A 84 9.91 8.16 11.32
C SER A 84 10.51 8.77 10.04
N GLU A 85 9.68 9.35 9.18
CA GLU A 85 10.18 10.08 8.01
C GLU A 85 10.60 11.50 8.40
N ALA A 86 9.76 12.16 9.21
CA ALA A 86 10.06 13.50 9.70
C ALA A 86 9.33 13.77 11.02
N PHE A 87 10.11 13.93 12.10
CA PHE A 87 9.59 14.27 13.42
C PHE A 87 8.87 15.63 13.42
N ALA A 88 9.43 16.64 12.74
CA ALA A 88 8.90 18.00 12.74
C ALA A 88 7.49 18.10 12.09
N THR A 89 7.21 17.24 11.11
CA THR A 89 5.92 17.19 10.42
C THR A 89 5.03 16.04 10.93
N ARG A 90 5.52 15.28 11.92
CA ARG A 90 4.83 14.10 12.48
C ARG A 90 4.47 13.08 11.39
N THR A 91 5.41 12.83 10.50
CA THR A 91 5.22 11.95 9.34
C THR A 91 5.93 10.62 9.56
N LEU A 92 5.20 9.54 9.34
CA LEU A 92 5.69 8.16 9.35
C LEU A 92 5.62 7.57 7.95
N ARG A 93 6.47 6.60 7.66
CA ARG A 93 6.29 5.67 6.54
C ARG A 93 6.06 4.27 7.06
N ILE A 94 5.07 3.61 6.50
CA ILE A 94 4.73 2.21 6.78
C ILE A 94 5.07 1.42 5.53
N PHE A 95 6.01 0.48 5.63
CA PHE A 95 6.33 -0.46 4.57
C PHE A 95 5.57 -1.75 4.83
N TYR A 96 4.76 -2.21 3.88
CA TYR A 96 4.09 -3.50 3.93
C TYR A 96 4.79 -4.47 2.97
N LEU A 97 5.19 -5.62 3.48
CA LEU A 97 5.74 -6.73 2.72
C LEU A 97 4.59 -7.72 2.49
N ASP A 98 4.15 -7.91 1.25
CA ASP A 98 2.92 -8.66 1.00
C ASP A 98 3.10 -10.15 1.27
N THR A 99 4.23 -10.70 0.84
CA THR A 99 4.65 -12.10 1.02
C THR A 99 3.56 -13.09 0.60
N PHE A 100 3.12 -12.97 -0.66
CA PHE A 100 2.30 -13.99 -1.32
C PHE A 100 3.02 -15.33 -1.33
N PHE A 101 2.27 -16.42 -1.13
CA PHE A 101 2.84 -17.77 -1.11
C PHE A 101 3.16 -18.29 -2.51
N GLU A 102 2.41 -17.83 -3.50
CA GLU A 102 2.47 -18.27 -4.88
C GLU A 102 2.29 -17.05 -5.78
N ASP A 103 2.99 -17.05 -6.91
CA ASP A 103 2.73 -16.20 -8.08
C ASP A 103 2.61 -17.17 -9.26
N THR A 104 1.42 -17.24 -9.81
CA THR A 104 1.02 -18.20 -10.84
C THR A 104 1.05 -17.57 -12.23
N GLY A 105 1.46 -16.29 -12.35
CA GLY A 105 1.37 -15.46 -13.54
C GLY A 105 2.45 -15.73 -14.59
N VAL A 106 3.51 -16.44 -14.20
CA VAL A 106 4.54 -16.95 -15.12
C VAL A 106 4.17 -18.37 -15.55
N THR A 107 4.36 -18.75 -16.82
CA THR A 107 4.00 -20.09 -17.36
C THR A 107 4.64 -21.30 -16.64
N THR A 108 5.60 -21.06 -15.75
CA THR A 108 6.21 -22.08 -14.88
C THR A 108 5.85 -21.95 -13.40
N GLY A 109 5.01 -20.97 -13.04
CA GLY A 109 4.80 -20.46 -11.68
C GLY A 109 6.10 -19.98 -11.04
N HIS A 110 6.03 -19.08 -10.06
CA HIS A 110 7.10 -18.84 -9.09
C HIS A 110 6.53 -18.68 -7.67
N ASP A 111 7.32 -18.93 -6.62
CA ASP A 111 6.81 -18.91 -5.24
C ASP A 111 6.70 -17.46 -4.74
N GLY A 112 5.68 -16.73 -5.23
CA GLY A 112 5.42 -15.33 -4.90
C GLY A 112 6.37 -14.35 -5.58
N ASP A 113 6.06 -13.06 -5.50
CA ASP A 113 6.96 -11.96 -5.82
C ASP A 113 7.15 -11.05 -4.59
N PRO A 114 8.29 -10.34 -4.45
CA PRO A 114 8.54 -9.43 -3.35
C PRO A 114 7.81 -8.09 -3.54
N GLU A 115 6.51 -8.15 -3.86
CA GLU A 115 5.64 -6.98 -3.97
C GLU A 115 5.36 -6.36 -2.59
N PHE A 116 5.22 -5.03 -2.57
CA PHE A 116 5.12 -4.23 -1.36
C PHE A 116 4.37 -2.92 -1.61
N GLN A 117 3.94 -2.30 -0.51
CA GLN A 117 3.46 -0.92 -0.54
C GLN A 117 4.14 -0.09 0.54
N ILE A 118 4.29 1.21 0.28
CA ILE A 118 4.74 2.16 1.29
C ILE A 118 3.68 3.23 1.45
N LEU A 119 3.15 3.40 2.66
CA LEU A 119 2.19 4.44 2.97
C LEU A 119 2.88 5.53 3.78
N GLU A 120 2.83 6.76 3.31
CA GLU A 120 3.28 7.93 4.06
C GLU A 120 2.08 8.57 4.74
N VAL A 121 2.13 8.64 6.07
CA VAL A 121 1.03 9.12 6.90
C VAL A 121 1.52 10.20 7.84
N HIS A 122 0.69 11.19 8.14
CA HIS A 122 1.01 12.21 9.13
C HIS A 122 -0.07 12.39 10.18
N TYR A 123 0.34 12.79 11.38
CA TYR A 123 -0.56 13.12 12.48
C TYR A 123 -0.83 14.64 12.55
N SER A 124 -2.09 15.03 12.51
CA SER A 124 -2.50 16.42 12.69
C SER A 124 -3.92 16.53 13.27
N GLY A 125 -4.11 17.46 14.21
CA GLY A 125 -5.43 17.77 14.75
C GLY A 125 -6.19 16.58 15.35
N GLY A 126 -5.49 15.63 15.98
CA GLY A 126 -6.13 14.46 16.60
C GLY A 126 -6.39 13.28 15.65
N ARG A 127 -5.90 13.34 14.41
CA ARG A 127 -6.17 12.34 13.37
C ARG A 127 -4.90 12.01 12.59
N TRP A 128 -4.84 10.81 12.05
CA TRP A 128 -3.83 10.43 11.07
C TRP A 128 -4.40 10.52 9.66
N TYR A 129 -3.60 10.99 8.72
CA TYR A 129 -3.99 11.10 7.32
C TYR A 129 -2.98 10.39 6.43
N LEU A 130 -3.48 9.69 5.42
CA LEU A 130 -2.66 9.27 4.30
C LEU A 130 -2.30 10.48 3.43
N ASP A 131 -1.02 10.65 3.15
CA ASP A 131 -0.50 11.67 2.22
C ASP A 131 -0.29 11.10 0.84
N GLN A 132 0.38 9.95 0.77
CA GLN A 132 0.71 9.27 -0.48
C GLN A 132 1.03 7.80 -0.24
N ALA A 133 0.92 7.00 -1.30
CA ALA A 133 1.33 5.61 -1.30
C ALA A 133 2.27 5.30 -2.47
N TYR A 134 3.34 4.57 -2.20
CA TYR A 134 4.14 3.91 -3.22
C TYR A 134 3.61 2.50 -3.44
N LEU A 135 3.38 2.12 -4.69
CA LEU A 135 2.94 0.78 -5.07
C LEU A 135 3.99 0.17 -6.00
N SER A 136 4.40 -1.06 -5.74
CA SER A 136 5.62 -1.65 -6.32
C SER A 136 5.45 -2.44 -7.60
N ALA A 137 4.31 -2.33 -8.30
CA ALA A 137 4.01 -3.20 -9.45
C ALA A 137 5.21 -3.44 -10.38
N HIS A 138 5.69 -4.69 -10.40
CA HIS A 138 6.78 -5.18 -11.24
C HIS A 138 8.11 -4.45 -11.07
N ARG A 139 8.36 -3.85 -9.90
CA ARG A 139 9.49 -2.96 -9.67
C ARG A 139 10.83 -3.57 -10.10
N LYS A 140 11.64 -2.77 -10.80
CA LYS A 140 12.96 -3.14 -11.36
C LYS A 140 12.94 -4.31 -12.37
N SER A 141 11.79 -4.64 -12.93
CA SER A 141 11.67 -5.54 -14.08
C SER A 141 11.47 -4.76 -15.40
N ALA A 142 11.34 -5.48 -16.51
CA ALA A 142 10.96 -4.87 -17.80
C ALA A 142 9.51 -4.34 -17.83
N CYS A 143 8.68 -4.73 -16.85
CA CYS A 143 7.28 -4.31 -16.70
C CYS A 143 7.08 -3.28 -15.58
N ASP A 144 8.15 -2.72 -15.00
CA ASP A 144 8.09 -1.78 -13.87
C ASP A 144 7.07 -0.67 -14.11
N SER A 145 6.03 -0.67 -13.28
CA SER A 145 4.95 0.30 -13.24
C SER A 145 4.82 0.92 -11.84
N SER A 146 5.88 0.84 -11.05
CA SER A 146 5.91 1.32 -9.68
C SER A 146 5.92 2.86 -9.62
N ALA A 147 5.14 3.43 -8.70
CA ALA A 147 5.04 4.89 -8.58
C ALA A 147 4.50 5.32 -7.22
N TRP A 148 4.79 6.59 -6.88
CA TRP A 148 4.10 7.30 -5.81
C TRP A 148 2.80 7.90 -6.32
N TYR A 149 1.75 7.75 -5.53
CA TYR A 149 0.43 8.29 -5.78
C TYR A 149 0.00 9.14 -4.58
N ALA A 150 -0.33 10.41 -4.83
CA ALA A 150 -0.92 11.27 -3.82
C ALA A 150 -2.29 10.72 -3.39
N PHE A 151 -2.75 11.09 -2.20
CA PHE A 151 -4.03 10.61 -1.65
C PHE A 151 -5.23 10.84 -2.58
N ASP A 152 -5.21 11.86 -3.44
CA ASP A 152 -6.28 12.16 -4.39
C ASP A 152 -6.20 11.36 -5.70
N GLN A 153 -5.13 10.59 -5.89
CA GLN A 153 -4.93 9.64 -6.97
C GLN A 153 -5.22 8.19 -6.56
N LEU A 154 -5.56 7.97 -5.29
CA LEU A 154 -5.91 6.67 -4.72
C LEU A 154 -7.42 6.50 -4.67
N GLU A 155 -7.86 5.24 -4.75
CA GLU A 155 -9.25 4.87 -4.49
C GLU A 155 -9.44 4.46 -3.02
N TYR A 156 -10.66 4.60 -2.52
CA TYR A 156 -11.03 4.27 -1.14
C TYR A 156 -12.35 3.52 -1.12
N ASP A 157 -12.44 2.47 -0.30
CA ASP A 157 -13.71 1.83 0.00
C ASP A 157 -14.43 2.60 1.10
N LEU A 158 -15.42 3.40 0.70
CA LEU A 158 -16.23 4.24 1.60
C LEU A 158 -17.42 3.50 2.20
N SER A 159 -17.56 2.19 1.98
CA SER A 159 -18.61 1.38 2.60
C SER A 159 -18.39 1.20 4.11
N ASP A 160 -17.13 1.23 4.55
CA ASP A 160 -16.78 1.34 5.96
C ASP A 160 -16.72 2.82 6.34
N ALA A 161 -17.63 3.25 7.23
CA ALA A 161 -17.68 4.64 7.71
C ALA A 161 -16.40 5.09 8.44
N ARG A 162 -15.54 4.14 8.86
CA ARG A 162 -14.22 4.45 9.44
C ARG A 162 -13.20 4.77 8.35
N ASN A 163 -13.40 4.31 7.11
CA ASN A 163 -12.55 4.63 5.97
C ASN A 163 -12.97 5.94 5.30
N GLY A 164 -12.90 7.03 6.06
CA GLY A 164 -13.03 8.35 5.46
C GLY A 164 -11.96 8.56 4.38
N TYR A 165 -12.20 9.51 3.47
CA TYR A 165 -11.17 9.92 2.50
C TYR A 165 -9.85 10.23 3.24
N ARG A 166 -8.74 9.68 2.74
CA ARG A 166 -7.40 9.66 3.38
C ARG A 166 -7.25 8.74 4.61
N GLY A 167 -8.09 7.71 4.71
CA GLY A 167 -7.90 6.54 5.56
C GLY A 167 -6.96 5.51 4.92
N TRP A 168 -7.40 4.26 4.77
CA TRP A 168 -6.64 3.22 4.08
C TRP A 168 -7.06 3.11 2.60
N PRO A 169 -6.09 3.01 1.67
CA PRO A 169 -6.40 2.97 0.25
C PRO A 169 -6.89 1.59 -0.17
N VAL A 170 -7.54 1.59 -1.32
CA VAL A 170 -7.78 0.40 -2.13
C VAL A 170 -6.60 0.22 -3.09
N VAL A 171 -6.11 -1.01 -3.19
CA VAL A 171 -5.04 -1.41 -4.12
C VAL A 171 -5.57 -2.54 -4.99
N TYR A 172 -5.24 -2.49 -6.27
CA TYR A 172 -5.62 -3.49 -7.26
C TYR A 172 -4.43 -4.41 -7.49
N MET A 173 -4.63 -5.70 -7.27
CA MET A 173 -3.58 -6.71 -7.45
C MET A 173 -3.78 -7.36 -8.81
N ALA A 174 -2.75 -7.28 -9.66
CA ALA A 174 -2.78 -7.95 -10.96
C ALA A 174 -2.92 -9.46 -10.80
N GLU A 175 -3.86 -10.05 -11.55
CA GLU A 175 -4.14 -11.48 -11.57
C GLU A 175 -2.86 -12.29 -11.67
N ASP A 176 -2.67 -13.18 -10.69
CA ASP A 176 -1.63 -14.20 -10.62
C ASP A 176 -0.18 -13.66 -10.57
N LYS A 177 0.05 -12.35 -10.71
CA LYS A 177 1.36 -11.68 -10.67
C LYS A 177 1.53 -10.76 -9.46
N HIS A 178 0.42 -10.39 -8.83
CA HIS A 178 0.36 -9.54 -7.63
C HIS A 178 1.00 -8.15 -7.74
N GLY A 179 1.18 -7.62 -8.96
CA GLY A 179 1.56 -6.22 -9.14
C GLY A 179 0.53 -5.27 -8.52
N ALA A 180 0.99 -4.37 -7.66
CA ALA A 180 0.12 -3.46 -6.89
C ALA A 180 -0.17 -2.13 -7.63
N TYR A 181 -1.44 -1.83 -7.88
CA TYR A 181 -1.89 -0.65 -8.64
C TYR A 181 -2.89 0.24 -7.89
N ASN A 182 -2.88 1.54 -8.19
CA ASN A 182 -3.74 2.52 -7.51
C ASN A 182 -5.19 2.52 -8.01
N SER A 183 -5.42 2.05 -9.24
CA SER A 183 -6.73 2.01 -9.87
C SER A 183 -6.85 0.83 -10.83
N LEU A 184 -8.09 0.40 -11.06
CA LEU A 184 -8.41 -0.64 -12.04
C LEU A 184 -7.86 -0.29 -13.44
N ALA A 185 -8.05 0.96 -13.86
CA ALA A 185 -7.63 1.42 -15.18
C ALA A 185 -6.10 1.49 -15.36
N THR A 186 -5.35 1.65 -14.27
CA THR A 186 -3.88 1.56 -14.31
C THR A 186 -3.45 0.11 -14.40
N CYS A 187 -4.07 -0.78 -13.61
CA CYS A 187 -3.77 -2.20 -13.62
C CYS A 187 -4.01 -2.84 -14.99
N ASP A 188 -5.17 -2.62 -15.62
CA ASP A 188 -5.48 -3.20 -16.94
C ASP A 188 -4.54 -2.75 -18.07
N LYS A 189 -3.71 -1.73 -17.81
CA LYS A 189 -2.69 -1.23 -18.73
C LYS A 189 -1.27 -1.70 -18.36
N GLY A 190 -1.12 -2.34 -17.21
CA GLY A 190 0.13 -2.83 -16.66
C GLY A 190 0.76 -3.93 -17.53
N CYS A 191 2.09 -4.04 -17.43
CA CYS A 191 2.92 -5.04 -18.11
C CYS A 191 2.47 -5.35 -19.56
N PHE A 192 2.50 -4.35 -20.45
CA PHE A 192 2.09 -4.50 -21.85
C PHE A 192 0.62 -4.96 -22.05
N LEU A 193 -0.30 -4.48 -21.22
CA LEU A 193 -1.74 -4.84 -21.23
C LEU A 193 -2.00 -6.31 -20.85
N GLN A 194 -1.12 -6.90 -20.03
CA GLN A 194 -1.23 -8.30 -19.60
C GLN A 194 -1.56 -8.43 -18.12
N ASP A 195 -1.62 -7.33 -17.39
CA ASP A 195 -2.08 -7.33 -16.02
C ASP A 195 -3.59 -7.18 -16.04
N TYR A 196 -4.29 -8.18 -15.53
CA TYR A 196 -5.74 -8.18 -15.45
C TYR A 196 -6.15 -7.87 -14.02
N CYS A 197 -7.10 -6.97 -13.86
CA CYS A 197 -7.69 -6.68 -12.56
C CYS A 197 -9.21 -6.63 -12.67
N SER A 198 -9.88 -6.89 -11.54
CA SER A 198 -11.31 -6.59 -11.40
C SER A 198 -11.66 -6.35 -9.94
N ARG A 199 -12.90 -5.91 -9.70
CA ARG A 199 -13.46 -5.73 -8.35
C ARG A 199 -14.26 -6.97 -7.94
N THR A 200 -13.66 -8.15 -8.04
CA THR A 200 -14.36 -9.41 -7.78
C THR A 200 -14.23 -9.83 -6.32
N THR A 201 -12.99 -9.90 -5.81
CA THR A 201 -12.74 -10.34 -4.43
C THR A 201 -11.99 -9.25 -3.66
N ALA A 202 -12.61 -8.73 -2.60
CA ALA A 202 -11.98 -7.77 -1.69
C ALA A 202 -11.44 -8.46 -0.44
N GLN A 203 -10.17 -8.23 -0.11
CA GLN A 203 -9.56 -8.69 1.13
C GLN A 203 -8.59 -7.65 1.67
N TYR A 204 -8.55 -7.45 2.99
CA TYR A 204 -7.44 -6.68 3.58
C TYR A 204 -6.11 -7.39 3.33
N LEU A 205 -5.01 -6.65 3.23
CA LEU A 205 -3.66 -7.21 3.10
C LEU A 205 -3.43 -8.40 4.05
N ASP A 206 -3.74 -8.27 5.34
CA ASP A 206 -3.80 -9.42 6.26
C ASP A 206 -5.26 -9.87 6.44
N PRO A 207 -5.65 -11.05 5.91
CA PRO A 207 -7.00 -11.58 6.04
C PRO A 207 -7.27 -12.24 7.41
N THR A 208 -6.26 -12.38 8.28
CA THR A 208 -6.41 -13.05 9.58
C THR A 208 -7.15 -12.17 10.59
N ALA A 209 -7.74 -12.80 11.62
CA ALA A 209 -8.45 -12.07 12.68
C ALA A 209 -7.53 -11.15 13.50
N ASN A 210 -6.26 -11.55 13.69
CA ASN A 210 -5.25 -10.82 14.45
C ASN A 210 -4.26 -10.09 13.51
N LYS A 211 -4.82 -9.36 12.55
CA LYS A 211 -4.12 -8.54 11.54
C LYS A 211 -2.78 -7.99 12.03
N LEU A 212 -1.69 -8.36 11.35
CA LEU A 212 -0.32 -7.90 11.53
C LEU A 212 0.27 -8.10 12.95
N ALA A 213 -0.40 -8.81 13.85
CA ALA A 213 0.10 -9.01 15.20
C ALA A 213 1.42 -9.81 15.17
N SER A 214 2.46 -9.29 15.81
CA SER A 214 3.82 -9.88 15.79
C SER A 214 4.40 -10.03 14.36
N ARG A 215 4.14 -9.03 13.51
CA ARG A 215 4.64 -8.95 12.12
C ARG A 215 5.56 -7.78 11.83
N ASN A 216 5.98 -7.02 12.85
CA ASN A 216 6.98 -5.98 12.67
C ASN A 216 8.34 -6.64 12.39
N VAL A 217 8.95 -6.36 11.24
CA VAL A 217 10.31 -6.84 10.90
C VAL A 217 11.39 -5.99 11.56
N GLY A 218 11.04 -4.79 12.03
CA GLY A 218 11.95 -3.78 12.56
C GLY A 218 12.64 -2.97 11.45
N SER A 219 13.79 -2.40 11.78
CA SER A 219 14.63 -1.64 10.86
C SER A 219 15.71 -2.48 10.19
N THR A 220 16.33 -1.94 9.13
CA THR A 220 17.48 -2.61 8.49
C THR A 220 18.72 -2.64 9.38
N THR A 221 18.74 -1.81 10.43
CA THR A 221 19.81 -1.73 11.44
C THR A 221 19.57 -2.69 12.60
N VAL A 222 18.33 -2.83 13.08
CA VAL A 222 17.96 -3.74 14.17
C VAL A 222 16.74 -4.55 13.74
N GLN A 223 16.98 -5.80 13.40
CA GLN A 223 15.96 -6.70 12.90
C GLN A 223 15.18 -7.33 14.06
N LEU A 224 13.86 -7.29 13.99
CA LEU A 224 12.96 -8.04 14.88
C LEU A 224 12.59 -9.39 14.27
N ILE A 225 12.38 -9.42 12.94
CA ILE A 225 12.09 -10.64 12.18
C ILE A 225 12.97 -10.65 10.93
N ASN A 226 13.97 -11.52 10.92
CA ASN A 226 14.86 -11.67 9.77
C ASN A 226 14.34 -12.69 8.74
N SER A 227 13.80 -13.81 9.23
CA SER A 227 13.32 -14.91 8.39
C SER A 227 12.16 -15.62 9.06
N VAL A 228 11.31 -16.26 8.27
CA VAL A 228 10.12 -16.97 8.76
C VAL A 228 10.00 -18.34 8.12
N ILE A 229 9.57 -19.32 8.91
CA ILE A 229 9.32 -20.68 8.42
C ILE A 229 7.81 -20.92 8.41
N LEU A 230 7.28 -21.33 7.26
CA LEU A 230 5.88 -21.70 7.07
C LEU A 230 5.82 -23.02 6.28
N ASP A 231 5.18 -24.04 6.84
CA ASP A 231 4.99 -25.34 6.20
C ASP A 231 6.29 -25.99 5.66
N GLY A 232 7.41 -25.75 6.36
CA GLY A 232 8.74 -26.25 5.99
C GLY A 232 9.51 -25.34 5.02
N LYS A 233 8.84 -24.33 4.47
CA LYS A 233 9.41 -23.30 3.59
C LYS A 233 9.99 -22.14 4.40
N THR A 234 11.13 -21.58 3.98
CA THR A 234 11.79 -20.44 4.65
C THR A 234 11.83 -19.19 3.77
N GLU A 235 11.18 -18.12 4.23
CA GLU A 235 11.24 -16.80 3.61
C GLU A 235 12.23 -15.90 4.38
N ARG A 236 13.14 -15.21 3.66
CA ARG A 236 14.19 -14.36 4.24
C ARG A 236 13.87 -12.88 3.99
N LEU A 237 13.19 -12.28 4.96
CA LEU A 237 12.66 -10.91 4.86
C LEU A 237 13.78 -9.85 4.92
N LEU A 238 14.72 -9.99 5.87
CA LEU A 238 15.75 -8.97 6.10
C LEU A 238 17.18 -9.43 5.78
N ASP A 239 17.39 -10.58 5.14
CA ASP A 239 18.72 -10.96 4.64
C ASP A 239 19.04 -10.20 3.34
N ASP A 240 20.33 -9.89 3.09
CA ASP A 240 20.78 -9.32 1.79
C ASP A 240 20.98 -10.45 0.78
N VAL A 241 19.88 -11.11 0.43
CA VAL A 241 19.84 -12.15 -0.60
C VAL A 241 18.77 -11.81 -1.62
N ASP A 242 18.90 -12.39 -2.81
CA ASP A 242 17.85 -12.31 -3.81
C ASP A 242 16.60 -13.05 -3.30
N PHE A 243 15.43 -12.55 -3.67
CA PHE A 243 14.18 -13.24 -3.43
C PHE A 243 14.00 -14.31 -4.49
N THR A 244 13.80 -15.54 -4.01
CA THR A 244 13.63 -16.76 -4.81
C THR A 244 12.38 -17.51 -4.33
N GLY A 245 11.48 -16.80 -3.65
CA GLY A 245 10.27 -17.31 -3.03
C GLY A 245 10.49 -18.03 -1.70
N TRP A 246 9.38 -18.51 -1.13
CA TRP A 246 9.34 -19.14 0.20
C TRP A 246 10.27 -20.34 0.37
N ASP A 247 10.75 -20.98 -0.71
CA ASP A 247 11.59 -22.19 -0.67
C ASP A 247 13.02 -22.00 -1.20
N ASP A 248 13.47 -20.76 -1.37
CA ASP A 248 14.77 -20.45 -1.96
C ASP A 248 15.00 -21.19 -3.30
N GLN A 249 14.06 -21.03 -4.23
CA GLN A 249 14.01 -21.83 -5.44
C GLN A 249 15.10 -21.42 -6.44
N TRP A 250 16.27 -22.07 -6.33
CA TRP A 250 17.48 -21.77 -7.10
C TRP A 250 17.35 -21.76 -8.64
N TYR A 251 16.28 -22.32 -9.20
CA TYR A 251 16.08 -22.46 -10.64
C TYR A 251 15.12 -21.42 -11.24
N ARG A 252 14.53 -20.54 -10.42
CA ARG A 252 13.61 -19.48 -10.87
C ARG A 252 14.35 -18.12 -10.93
N PRO A 253 13.85 -17.14 -11.71
CA PRO A 253 14.53 -15.85 -11.84
C PRO A 253 14.67 -15.14 -10.49
N ASN A 254 15.85 -14.58 -10.23
CA ASN A 254 16.09 -13.81 -9.01
C ASN A 254 15.39 -12.46 -9.09
N SER A 255 14.53 -12.15 -8.12
CA SER A 255 14.06 -10.79 -7.84
C SER A 255 14.80 -10.22 -6.63
N GLN A 256 14.70 -8.91 -6.40
CA GLN A 256 15.40 -8.30 -5.26
C GLN A 256 14.65 -8.61 -3.96
N GLY A 257 15.38 -9.05 -2.93
CA GLY A 257 14.81 -9.29 -1.59
C GLY A 257 14.23 -8.04 -0.92
N TYR A 258 13.31 -8.25 0.01
CA TYR A 258 12.68 -7.16 0.77
C TYR A 258 13.68 -6.27 1.50
N ARG A 259 14.79 -6.81 2.05
CA ARG A 259 15.87 -6.00 2.64
C ARG A 259 16.37 -4.92 1.69
N ARG A 260 16.56 -5.26 0.41
CA ARG A 260 17.07 -4.31 -0.60
C ARG A 260 16.06 -3.21 -0.87
N HIS A 261 14.77 -3.52 -0.89
CA HIS A 261 13.71 -2.54 -1.02
C HIS A 261 13.63 -1.64 0.22
N LEU A 262 13.68 -2.19 1.43
CA LEU A 262 13.74 -1.41 2.66
C LEU A 262 14.93 -0.43 2.66
N ASN A 263 16.12 -0.89 2.24
CA ASN A 263 17.30 -0.03 2.07
C ASN A 263 17.08 1.08 1.03
N ASP A 264 16.48 0.76 -0.13
CA ASP A 264 16.18 1.75 -1.19
C ASP A 264 15.31 2.91 -0.66
N PHE A 265 14.46 2.64 0.34
CA PHE A 265 13.55 3.63 0.95
C PHE A 265 14.01 4.13 2.34
N GLY A 266 15.20 3.71 2.79
CA GLY A 266 15.84 4.16 4.03
C GLY A 266 15.10 3.75 5.29
N PHE A 267 14.65 2.49 5.35
CA PHE A 267 14.24 1.79 6.58
C PHE A 267 15.44 1.12 7.25
#